data_AF-A0A0C9VQD0-F1
#
_entry.id   AF-A0A0C9VQD0-F1
#
_cell.length_a   1.000
_cell.length_b   1.000
_cell.length_c   1.000
_cell.angle_alpha   90.00
_cell.angle_beta   90.00
_cell.angle_gamma   90.00
#
_symmetry.space_group_name_H-M   'P 1'
#
loop_
_entity.id
_entity.type
_entity.pdbx_description
1 polymer ?
#
loop_
_entity_poly.entity_id
_entity_poly.type
_entity_poly.pdbx_seq_one_letter_code
_entity_poly.pdbx_strand_id
1 'polypeptide(L)'
;MNDLTRSDFYSSAYGIVLRLNPDSVVGYDNETAFRRISEPSRLEFTNYYLGKRFGYRERPHIRHIAKTMSLTLLQEFSVIWQQEIVVTTTYPFREMTSGHPDIYMLFLFVHSLVERWREALL
;
A
#
# COMPACT_ATOMS: atom_id res chain seq x y z
N MET A 1 -1.76 3.75 -28.18
CA MET A 1 -1.40 3.92 -26.75
C MET A 1 -1.25 5.41 -26.56
N ASN A 2 -2.02 6.04 -25.67
CA ASN A 2 -1.96 7.49 -25.49
C ASN A 2 -0.71 7.86 -24.68
N ASP A 3 -0.12 9.00 -25.02
CA ASP A 3 1.01 9.55 -24.27
C ASP A 3 0.58 9.96 -22.87
N LEU A 4 1.37 9.60 -21.87
CA LEU A 4 1.12 9.94 -20.48
C LEU A 4 1.64 11.35 -20.19
N THR A 5 0.86 12.12 -19.45
CA THR A 5 1.14 13.49 -19.04
C THR A 5 1.26 13.58 -17.52
N ARG A 6 1.75 14.70 -17.00
CA ARG A 6 1.86 14.91 -15.54
C ARG A 6 0.49 14.87 -14.85
N SER A 7 -0.56 15.38 -15.52
CA SER A 7 -1.93 15.38 -15.02
C SER A 7 -2.52 13.99 -14.84
N ASP A 8 -1.96 12.95 -15.49
CA ASP A 8 -2.36 11.56 -15.27
C ASP A 8 -1.95 11.01 -13.90
N PHE A 9 -1.09 11.75 -13.17
CA PHE A 9 -0.50 11.35 -11.90
C PHE A 9 -0.69 12.39 -10.79
N TYR A 10 -0.73 13.68 -11.12
CA TYR A 10 -0.83 14.76 -10.15
C TYR A 10 -1.54 15.99 -10.74
N SER A 11 -2.39 16.62 -9.95
CA SER A 11 -2.92 17.96 -10.23
C SER A 11 -2.82 18.85 -8.98
N SER A 12 -2.65 20.16 -9.16
CA SER A 12 -2.65 21.10 -8.02
C SER A 12 -4.00 21.18 -7.31
N ALA A 13 -5.10 20.90 -8.02
CA ALA A 13 -6.45 20.95 -7.48
C ALA A 13 -6.79 19.76 -6.54
N TYR A 14 -6.29 18.56 -6.87
CA TYR A 14 -6.67 17.32 -6.17
C TYR A 14 -5.49 16.53 -5.59
N GLY A 15 -4.26 16.95 -5.84
CA GLY A 15 -3.05 16.23 -5.44
C GLY A 15 -2.78 15.01 -6.32
N ILE A 16 -2.30 13.93 -5.70
CA ILE A 16 -1.92 12.68 -6.38
C ILE A 16 -3.17 11.95 -6.87
N VAL A 17 -3.17 11.56 -8.13
CA VAL A 17 -4.26 10.81 -8.76
C VAL A 17 -4.11 9.32 -8.44
N LEU A 18 -5.08 8.77 -7.71
CA LEU A 18 -5.13 7.35 -7.34
C LEU A 18 -6.14 6.61 -8.22
N ARG A 19 -5.79 5.40 -8.68
CA ARG A 19 -6.72 4.54 -9.43
C ARG A 19 -6.91 3.22 -8.71
N LEU A 20 -8.05 3.11 -8.04
CA LEU A 20 -8.46 1.95 -7.26
C LEU A 20 -9.47 1.09 -8.04
N ASN A 21 -9.54 -0.18 -7.71
CA ASN A 21 -10.55 -1.10 -8.21
C ASN A 21 -11.51 -1.46 -7.06
N PRO A 22 -12.74 -0.91 -7.04
CA PRO A 22 -13.69 -1.20 -5.96
C PRO A 22 -14.22 -2.64 -6.01
N ASP A 23 -14.19 -3.28 -7.18
CA ASP A 23 -14.71 -4.64 -7.38
C ASP A 23 -13.77 -5.72 -6.83
N SER A 24 -12.57 -5.34 -6.39
CA SER A 24 -11.57 -6.22 -5.79
C SER A 24 -11.06 -5.57 -4.53
N VAL A 25 -11.39 -6.15 -3.38
CA VAL A 25 -10.98 -5.67 -2.06
C VAL A 25 -9.94 -6.60 -1.46
N VAL A 26 -9.07 -6.01 -0.65
CA VAL A 26 -8.02 -6.71 0.09
C VAL A 26 -8.45 -6.76 1.55
N GLY A 27 -8.49 -7.98 2.10
CA GLY A 27 -8.77 -8.23 3.52
C GLY A 27 -7.61 -7.81 4.42
N TYR A 28 -7.72 -8.05 5.72
CA TYR A 28 -6.68 -7.74 6.72
C TYR A 28 -6.34 -8.96 7.59
N ASP A 29 -6.60 -10.17 7.07
CA ASP A 29 -6.32 -11.41 7.76
C ASP A 29 -4.81 -11.72 7.73
N ASN A 30 -4.18 -11.44 8.87
CA ASN A 30 -2.76 -11.66 9.06
C ASN A 30 -2.42 -13.16 9.12
N GLU A 31 -3.29 -14.01 9.67
CA GLU A 31 -3.01 -15.44 9.83
C GLU A 31 -2.96 -16.16 8.48
N THR A 32 -3.89 -15.82 7.57
CA THR A 32 -3.88 -16.36 6.21
C THR A 32 -2.70 -15.82 5.40
N ALA A 33 -2.29 -14.57 5.63
CA ALA A 33 -1.15 -13.96 4.95
C ALA A 33 0.18 -14.68 5.22
N PHE A 34 0.42 -15.18 6.45
CA PHE A 34 1.62 -15.95 6.77
C PHE A 34 1.66 -17.35 6.12
N ARG A 35 0.50 -17.88 5.68
CA ARG A 35 0.38 -19.26 5.17
C ARG A 35 0.50 -19.37 3.65
N ARG A 36 0.54 -18.25 2.93
CA ARG A 36 0.46 -18.21 1.47
C ARG A 36 1.56 -17.32 0.88
N ILE A 37 2.39 -17.91 0.02
CA ILE A 37 3.39 -17.17 -0.75
C ILE A 37 2.72 -16.61 -1.99
N SER A 38 2.07 -15.45 -1.87
CA SER A 38 1.34 -14.83 -2.97
C SER A 38 1.28 -13.30 -2.86
N GLU A 39 1.04 -12.61 -3.98
CA GLU A 39 0.78 -11.16 -3.97
C GLU A 39 -0.42 -10.80 -3.06
N PRO A 40 -1.58 -11.48 -3.12
CA PRO A 40 -2.70 -11.23 -2.21
C PRO A 40 -2.30 -11.22 -0.73
N SER A 41 -1.43 -12.15 -0.33
CA SER A 41 -0.98 -12.27 1.07
C SER A 41 -0.13 -11.08 1.53
N ARG A 42 0.67 -10.49 0.65
CA ARG A 42 1.41 -9.24 0.95
C ARG A 42 0.48 -8.05 1.10
N LEU A 43 -0.57 -8.00 0.27
CA LEU A 43 -1.56 -6.96 0.34
C LEU A 43 -2.35 -7.05 1.65
N GLU A 44 -2.79 -8.26 2.03
CA GLU A 44 -3.48 -8.52 3.30
C GLU A 44 -2.60 -8.19 4.52
N PHE A 45 -1.33 -8.60 4.48
CA PHE A 45 -0.36 -8.25 5.53
C PHE A 45 -0.17 -6.74 5.67
N THR A 46 0.00 -6.04 4.54
CA THR A 46 0.11 -4.58 4.54
C THR A 46 -1.18 -3.94 5.06
N ASN A 47 -2.33 -4.49 4.69
CA ASN A 47 -3.63 -3.99 5.12
C ASN A 47 -3.88 -4.20 6.62
N TYR A 48 -3.34 -5.27 7.20
CA TYR A 48 -3.34 -5.51 8.63
C TYR A 48 -2.59 -4.39 9.39
N TYR A 49 -1.42 -3.96 8.93
CA TYR A 49 -0.68 -2.85 9.54
C TYR A 49 -1.31 -1.47 9.32
N LEU A 50 -1.93 -1.24 8.16
CA LEU A 50 -2.81 -0.08 7.96
C LEU A 50 -3.98 -0.12 8.94
N GLY A 51 -4.53 -1.31 9.18
CA GLY A 51 -5.59 -1.58 10.16
C GLY A 51 -5.19 -1.19 11.58
N LYS A 52 -3.98 -1.58 12.01
CA LYS A 52 -3.43 -1.19 13.32
C LYS A 52 -3.37 0.33 13.53
N ARG A 53 -3.03 1.09 12.48
CA ARG A 53 -2.87 2.56 12.60
C ARG A 53 -4.17 3.34 12.37
N PHE A 54 -5.00 2.92 11.42
CA PHE A 54 -6.14 3.70 10.93
C PHE A 54 -7.51 3.04 11.15
N GLY A 55 -7.52 1.84 11.76
CA GLY A 55 -8.70 1.01 11.92
C GLY A 55 -8.80 -0.10 10.88
N TYR A 56 -9.22 -1.29 11.32
CA TYR A 56 -9.39 -2.47 10.47
C TYR A 56 -10.56 -2.28 9.51
N ARG A 57 -10.29 -2.47 8.22
CA ARG A 57 -11.28 -2.49 7.14
C ARG A 57 -10.67 -3.13 5.91
N GLU A 58 -11.54 -3.62 5.05
CA GLU A 58 -11.16 -4.00 3.70
C GLU A 58 -10.79 -2.74 2.91
N ARG A 59 -9.78 -2.86 2.04
CA ARG A 59 -9.28 -1.74 1.24
C ARG A 59 -9.25 -2.11 -0.24
N PRO A 60 -9.71 -1.22 -1.15
CA PRO A 60 -9.70 -1.52 -2.58
C PRO A 60 -8.33 -1.86 -3.12
N HIS A 61 -8.27 -2.81 -4.05
CA HIS A 61 -7.06 -3.13 -4.79
C HIS A 61 -6.63 -1.94 -5.65
N ILE A 62 -5.33 -1.80 -5.89
CA ILE A 62 -4.79 -0.73 -6.73
C ILE A 62 -4.67 -1.25 -8.16
N ARG A 63 -5.18 -0.53 -9.16
CA ARG A 63 -5.12 -0.99 -10.56
C ARG A 63 -3.67 -1.14 -11.03
N HIS A 64 -3.37 -2.17 -11.83
CA HIS A 64 -2.02 -2.42 -12.39
C HIS A 64 -1.70 -1.49 -13.56
N ILE A 65 -1.55 -0.19 -13.27
CA ILE A 65 -1.18 0.86 -14.23
C ILE A 65 0.07 1.62 -13.76
N ALA A 66 0.61 2.51 -14.58
CA ALA A 66 1.66 3.44 -14.17
C ALA A 66 1.19 4.30 -12.98
N LYS A 67 2.10 4.55 -12.02
CA LYS A 67 1.84 5.32 -10.81
C LYS A 67 3.08 6.07 -10.37
N THR A 68 2.89 7.13 -9.60
CA THR A 68 3.96 7.90 -8.96
C THR A 68 3.80 7.84 -7.44
N MET A 69 4.92 7.93 -6.72
CA MET A 69 4.93 8.07 -5.26
C MET A 69 5.74 9.32 -4.89
N SER A 70 5.31 10.02 -3.84
CA SER A 70 6.06 11.16 -3.30
C SER A 70 7.18 10.65 -2.40
N LEU A 71 8.43 11.05 -2.67
CA LEU A 71 9.59 10.63 -1.87
C LEU A 71 9.45 11.08 -0.41
N THR A 72 9.00 12.31 -0.17
CA THR A 72 8.82 12.84 1.19
C THR A 72 7.82 12.01 1.99
N LEU A 73 6.70 11.62 1.38
CA LEU A 73 5.72 10.74 2.03
C LEU A 73 6.29 9.33 2.26
N LEU A 74 7.08 8.79 1.34
CA LEU A 74 7.76 7.50 1.55
C LEU A 74 8.73 7.57 2.73
N GLN A 75 9.45 8.68 2.90
CA GLN A 75 10.32 8.91 4.05
C GLN A 75 9.52 8.95 5.35
N GLU A 76 8.40 9.67 5.39
CA GLU A 76 7.50 9.68 6.55
C GLU A 76 7.01 8.25 6.88
N PHE A 77 6.55 7.51 5.88
CA PHE A 77 6.05 6.15 6.08
C PHE A 77 7.14 5.17 6.50
N SER A 78 8.40 5.39 6.08
CA SER A 78 9.55 4.61 6.53
C SER A 78 9.83 4.74 8.02
N VAL A 79 9.43 5.86 8.64
CA VAL A 79 9.54 6.07 10.09
C VAL A 79 8.37 5.40 10.82
N ILE A 80 7.16 5.46 10.27
CA ILE A 80 5.96 4.90 10.91
C ILE A 80 6.00 3.37 10.95
N TRP A 81 6.37 2.72 9.84
CA TRP A 81 6.42 1.26 9.71
C TRP A 81 7.86 0.75 9.57
N GLN A 82 8.79 1.37 10.32
CA GLN A 82 10.22 1.10 10.20
C GLN A 82 10.53 -0.39 10.39
N GLN A 83 9.93 -1.03 11.38
CA GLN A 83 10.22 -2.43 11.72
C GLN A 83 9.81 -3.37 10.58
N GLU A 84 8.60 -3.19 10.07
CA GLU A 84 8.03 -4.02 9.01
C GLU A 84 8.75 -3.81 7.67
N ILE A 85 9.15 -2.58 7.39
CA ILE A 85 9.92 -2.23 6.18
C ILE A 85 11.33 -2.80 6.27
N VAL A 86 12.02 -2.69 7.40
CA VAL A 86 13.37 -3.27 7.58
C VAL A 86 13.35 -4.77 7.34
N VAL A 87 12.37 -5.50 7.89
CA VAL A 87 12.20 -6.93 7.62
C VAL A 87 12.02 -7.18 6.12
N THR A 88 11.14 -6.42 5.46
CA THR A 88 10.92 -6.52 4.01
C THR A 88 12.20 -6.29 3.19
N THR A 89 13.12 -5.43 3.64
CA THR A 89 14.40 -5.19 2.94
C THR A 89 15.41 -6.33 3.05
N THR A 90 15.19 -7.30 3.94
CA THR A 90 16.09 -8.46 4.07
C THR A 90 15.94 -9.46 2.93
N TYR A 91 14.86 -9.38 2.16
CA TYR A 91 14.56 -10.30 1.06
C TYR A 91 15.08 -9.76 -0.28
N PRO A 92 15.75 -10.59 -1.09
CA PRO A 92 16.38 -10.14 -2.34
C PRO A 92 15.38 -9.68 -3.40
N PHE A 93 14.22 -10.34 -3.50
CA PHE A 93 13.15 -9.94 -4.42
C PHE A 93 11.81 -10.52 -4.00
N ARG A 94 10.92 -9.69 -3.43
CA ARG A 94 9.49 -10.02 -3.22
C ARG A 94 9.28 -11.45 -2.70
N GLU A 95 10.18 -11.91 -1.83
CA GLU A 95 10.40 -13.30 -1.52
C GLU A 95 9.98 -13.53 -0.08
N MET A 96 8.92 -14.31 0.14
CA MET A 96 8.58 -14.80 1.47
C MET A 96 9.39 -16.07 1.76
N THR A 97 10.71 -15.96 1.86
CA THR A 97 11.58 -17.15 1.96
C THR A 97 11.47 -17.91 3.29
N SER A 98 10.67 -17.42 4.25
CA SER A 98 10.53 -18.02 5.58
C SER A 98 9.15 -17.89 6.20
N GLY A 99 8.10 -17.77 5.37
CA GLY A 99 6.72 -17.68 5.87
C GLY A 99 6.35 -16.33 6.45
N HIS A 100 7.21 -15.30 6.32
CA HIS A 100 6.90 -13.92 6.69
C HIS A 100 6.51 -13.12 5.43
N PRO A 101 5.30 -12.55 5.38
CA PRO A 101 4.88 -11.69 4.28
C PRO A 101 5.55 -10.30 4.34
N ASP A 102 5.75 -9.74 3.15
CA ASP A 102 6.39 -8.44 2.94
C ASP A 102 5.38 -7.29 2.94
N ILE A 103 5.83 -6.11 3.37
CA ILE A 103 5.15 -4.87 3.07
C ILE A 103 5.10 -4.66 1.55
N TYR A 104 3.89 -4.41 1.05
CA TYR A 104 3.66 -3.98 -0.32
C TYR A 104 3.68 -2.44 -0.34
N MET A 105 4.86 -1.84 -0.56
CA MET A 105 5.10 -0.41 -0.35
C MET A 105 4.12 0.52 -1.08
N LEU A 106 3.75 0.18 -2.31
CA LEU A 106 2.78 0.98 -3.07
C LEU A 106 1.37 0.91 -2.47
N PHE A 107 0.99 -0.23 -1.88
CA PHE A 107 -0.30 -0.42 -1.22
C PHE A 107 -0.33 0.34 0.09
N LEU A 108 0.76 0.26 0.87
CA LEU A 108 0.97 1.08 2.04
C LEU A 108 0.82 2.56 1.68
N PHE A 109 1.58 3.05 0.70
CA PHE A 109 1.57 4.45 0.30
C PHE A 109 0.18 4.98 -0.08
N VAL A 110 -0.51 4.28 -0.98
CA VAL A 110 -1.81 4.73 -1.51
C VAL A 110 -2.86 4.77 -0.40
N HIS A 111 -2.93 3.73 0.42
CA HIS A 111 -3.95 3.67 1.46
C HIS A 111 -3.60 4.55 2.65
N SER A 112 -2.33 4.72 3.01
CA SER A 112 -1.93 5.75 3.98
C SER A 112 -2.35 7.16 3.54
N LEU A 113 -2.26 7.46 2.24
CA LEU A 113 -2.72 8.75 1.72
C LEU A 113 -4.25 8.90 1.87
N VAL A 114 -5.03 7.90 1.45
CA VAL A 114 -6.50 7.89 1.61
C VAL A 114 -6.91 8.05 3.07
N GLU A 115 -6.24 7.33 3.98
CA GLU A 115 -6.55 7.37 5.40
C GLU A 115 -6.24 8.71 6.04
N ARG A 116 -5.12 9.34 5.70
CA ARG A 116 -4.78 10.68 6.19
C ARG A 116 -5.78 11.72 5.70
N TRP A 117 -6.22 11.64 4.45
CA TRP A 117 -7.30 12.49 3.95
C TRP A 117 -8.60 12.27 4.72
N ARG A 118 -8.93 11.02 5.05
CA ARG A 118 -10.10 10.70 5.86
C ARG A 118 -9.99 11.23 7.29
N GLU A 119 -8.82 11.11 7.93
CA GLU A 119 -8.55 11.68 9.26
C GLU A 119 -8.67 13.20 9.27
N ALA A 120 -8.23 13.89 8.23
CA ALA A 120 -8.32 15.36 8.15
C ALA A 120 -9.75 15.91 7.98
N LEU A 121 -10.71 15.05 7.62
CA LEU A 121 -12.12 15.42 7.46
C LEU A 121 -12.97 15.09 8.70
N LEU A 122 -12.37 14.51 9.74
CA LEU A 122 -13.01 14.18 11.02
C LEU A 122 -12.64 15.21 12.09
#